data_AF-A0A3D2FYL1-F1
#
_entry.id   AF-A0A3D2FYL1-F1
#
_cell.length_a   1.000
_cell.length_b   1.000
_cell.length_c   1.000
_cell.angle_alpha   90.00
_cell.angle_beta   90.00
_cell.angle_gamma   90.00
#
_symmetry.space_group_name_H-M   'P 1'
#
loop_
_entity.id
_entity.type
_entity.pdbx_description
1 polymer ?
#
loop_
_entity_poly.entity_id
_entity_poly.type
_entity_poly.pdbx_seq_one_letter_code
_entity_poly.pdbx_strand_id
1 'polypeptide(L)'
;MKKIRNILTLAFSGLFLAGFLLAAILTPDRTDSLSERRKLAQRPALRASAVADGTYMTAFEKYTLDQFPLRDSFRALKAFFSGDILRQLDNNGVYAAGGHLAKLDYPVNTDLVRHAAERFSAVYETYFAGVGANVYYSVVPDKNYFLAEQNGYPAMDYELLTDTMRAGMTFAEYIDLFDTLSLDMYYRTDTHWRQ
;
A
#
# COMPACT_ATOMS: atom_id res chain seq x y z
N MET A 1 47.52 5.90 -13.89
CA MET A 1 46.14 6.45 -13.75
C MET A 1 45.06 5.37 -13.66
N LYS A 2 44.94 4.44 -14.64
CA LYS A 2 43.91 3.37 -14.59
C LYS A 2 43.99 2.46 -13.34
N LYS A 3 45.19 2.03 -12.94
CA LYS A 3 45.39 1.19 -11.74
C LYS A 3 44.97 1.89 -10.45
N ILE A 4 45.37 3.15 -10.27
CA ILE A 4 45.00 3.97 -9.10
C ILE A 4 43.48 4.16 -9.05
N ARG A 5 42.85 4.49 -10.19
CA ARG A 5 41.39 4.60 -10.28
C ARG A 5 40.69 3.30 -9.87
N ASN A 6 41.15 2.15 -10.38
CA ASN A 6 40.54 0.86 -10.05
C ASN A 6 40.69 0.52 -8.56
N ILE A 7 41.85 0.81 -7.97
CA ILE A 7 42.09 0.63 -6.52
C ILE A 7 41.14 1.51 -5.73
N LEU A 8 41.00 2.79 -6.11
CA LEU A 8 40.09 3.72 -5.44
C LEU A 8 38.63 3.27 -5.55
N THR A 9 38.18 2.84 -6.73
CA THR A 9 36.82 2.32 -6.91
C THR A 9 36.57 1.08 -6.05
N LEU A 10 37.50 0.12 -6.03
CA LEU A 10 37.37 -1.09 -5.22
C LEU A 10 37.38 -0.78 -3.72
N ALA A 11 38.30 0.08 -3.28
CA ALA A 11 38.42 0.48 -1.89
C ALA A 11 37.16 1.23 -1.41
N PHE A 12 36.65 2.15 -2.22
CA PHE A 12 35.44 2.91 -1.88
C PHE A 12 34.21 2.00 -1.80
N SER A 13 33.96 1.17 -2.82
CA SER A 13 32.84 0.23 -2.80
C SER A 13 32.96 -0.79 -1.66
N GLY A 14 34.17 -1.29 -1.40
CA GLY A 14 34.43 -2.21 -0.30
C GLY A 14 34.16 -1.57 1.06
N LEU A 15 34.66 -0.36 1.28
CA LEU A 15 34.41 0.40 2.52
C LEU A 15 32.92 0.71 2.69
N PHE A 16 32.23 1.06 1.61
CA PHE A 16 30.79 1.31 1.62
C PHE A 16 30.02 0.05 2.07
N LEU A 17 30.26 -1.09 1.43
CA LEU A 17 29.59 -2.35 1.77
C LEU A 17 29.94 -2.82 3.18
N ALA A 18 31.22 -2.76 3.56
CA ALA A 18 31.67 -3.13 4.89
C ALA A 18 31.07 -2.21 5.97
N GLY A 19 30.97 -0.91 5.69
CA GLY A 19 30.36 0.06 6.59
C GLY A 19 28.88 -0.23 6.85
N PHE A 20 28.11 -0.51 5.79
CA PHE A 20 26.70 -0.90 5.95
C PHE A 20 26.52 -2.25 6.63
N LEU A 21 27.39 -3.23 6.35
CA LEU A 21 27.37 -4.52 7.03
C LEU A 21 27.64 -4.37 8.52
N LEU A 22 28.67 -3.61 8.90
CA LEU A 22 28.98 -3.31 10.29
C LEU A 22 27.83 -2.57 10.96
N ALA A 23 27.25 -1.56 10.30
CA ALA A 23 26.08 -0.86 10.81
C ALA A 23 24.89 -1.79 11.02
N ALA A 24 24.63 -2.74 10.11
CA ALA A 24 23.53 -3.70 10.23
C ALA A 24 23.73 -4.67 11.41
N ILE A 25 24.98 -5.01 11.75
CA ILE A 25 25.30 -5.88 12.88
C ILE A 25 25.25 -5.13 14.22
N LEU A 26 25.70 -3.87 14.23
CA LEU A 26 25.85 -3.07 15.44
C LEU A 26 24.58 -2.32 15.84
N THR A 27 23.70 -2.02 14.88
CA THR A 27 22.45 -1.29 15.15
C THR A 27 21.46 -2.25 15.81
N PRO A 28 20.87 -1.90 16.97
CA PRO A 28 19.82 -2.71 17.57
C PRO A 28 18.60 -2.84 16.66
N ASP A 29 18.03 -4.05 16.62
CA ASP A 29 16.79 -4.32 15.88
C ASP A 29 15.66 -3.46 16.42
N ARG A 30 14.89 -2.87 15.51
CA ARG A 30 13.66 -2.13 15.83
C ARG A 30 12.49 -3.09 15.88
N THR A 31 11.59 -2.91 16.85
CA THR A 31 10.36 -3.71 16.97
C THR A 31 9.26 -3.20 16.06
N ASP A 32 9.10 -1.88 15.99
CA ASP A 32 7.95 -1.24 15.37
C ASP A 32 8.39 -0.16 14.38
N SER A 33 7.63 -0.05 13.29
CA SER A 33 7.71 1.08 12.35
C SER A 33 6.53 2.00 12.59
N LEU A 34 6.81 3.20 13.10
CA LEU A 34 5.78 4.24 13.31
C LEU A 34 5.22 4.76 11.99
N SER A 35 6.05 4.87 10.96
CA SER A 35 5.65 5.36 9.64
C SER A 35 4.76 4.38 8.88
N GLU A 36 4.97 3.08 9.04
CA GLU A 36 4.15 2.03 8.42
C GLU A 36 3.07 1.46 9.35
N ARG A 37 3.04 1.87 10.63
CA ARG A 37 2.14 1.34 11.68
C ARG A 37 2.13 -0.21 11.73
N ARG A 38 3.30 -0.83 11.67
CA ARG A 38 3.43 -2.29 11.75
C ARG A 38 4.65 -2.73 12.56
N LYS A 39 4.62 -4.00 12.98
CA LYS A 39 5.78 -4.69 13.53
C LYS A 39 6.79 -5.02 12.42
N LEU A 40 8.05 -4.82 12.73
CA LEU A 40 9.18 -5.15 11.86
C LEU A 40 9.61 -6.60 12.10
N ALA A 41 10.06 -7.25 11.03
CA ALA A 41 10.60 -8.60 11.13
C ALA A 41 11.82 -8.61 12.07
N GLN A 42 11.84 -9.60 12.95
CA GLN A 42 12.92 -9.85 13.89
C GLN A 42 13.82 -10.96 13.36
N ARG A 43 15.04 -11.03 13.90
CA ARG A 43 16.02 -12.01 13.45
C ARG A 43 15.46 -13.44 13.55
N PRO A 44 15.38 -14.19 12.43
CA PRO A 44 14.84 -15.54 12.46
C PRO A 44 15.77 -16.49 13.22
N ALA A 45 15.17 -17.47 13.91
CA ALA A 45 15.92 -18.53 14.56
C ALA A 45 16.52 -19.47 13.51
N LEU A 46 17.83 -19.70 13.60
CA LEU A 46 18.52 -20.63 12.71
C LEU A 46 18.17 -22.07 13.09
N ARG A 47 17.40 -22.76 12.24
CA ARG A 47 17.02 -24.18 12.41
C ARG A 47 17.33 -24.94 11.13
N ALA A 48 17.92 -26.12 11.25
CA ALA A 48 18.29 -26.94 10.08
C ALA A 48 17.08 -27.27 9.19
N SER A 49 15.92 -27.57 9.79
CA SER A 49 14.67 -27.79 9.06
C SER A 49 14.23 -26.55 8.26
N ALA A 50 14.28 -25.37 8.88
CA ALA A 50 13.89 -24.09 8.26
C ALA A 50 14.85 -23.65 7.14
N VAL A 51 16.12 -24.07 7.21
CA VAL A 51 17.09 -23.87 6.13
C VAL A 51 16.82 -24.85 4.99
N ALA A 52 16.49 -26.10 5.29
CA ALA A 52 16.22 -27.12 4.29
C ALA A 52 14.93 -26.86 3.50
N ASP A 53 13.89 -26.32 4.14
CA ASP A 53 12.60 -25.99 3.52
C ASP A 53 12.54 -24.56 2.94
N GLY A 54 13.61 -23.76 3.11
CA GLY A 54 13.72 -22.40 2.58
C GLY A 54 13.03 -21.30 3.40
N THR A 55 12.29 -21.66 4.45
CA THR A 55 11.57 -20.67 5.28
C THR A 55 12.49 -19.71 6.01
N TYR A 56 13.70 -20.16 6.38
CA TYR A 56 14.72 -19.29 6.98
C TYR A 56 15.15 -18.18 6.01
N MET A 57 15.35 -18.49 4.73
CA MET A 57 15.81 -17.51 3.73
C MET A 57 14.76 -16.43 3.51
N THR A 58 13.49 -16.81 3.36
CA THR A 58 12.37 -15.87 3.22
C THR A 58 12.23 -14.97 4.45
N ALA A 59 12.34 -15.55 5.65
CA ALA A 59 12.29 -14.78 6.89
C ALA A 59 13.50 -13.85 7.05
N PHE A 60 14.69 -14.31 6.64
CA PHE A 60 15.93 -13.55 6.69
C PHE A 60 15.93 -12.39 5.70
N GLU A 61 15.43 -12.56 4.48
CA GLU A 61 15.26 -11.48 3.50
C GLU A 61 14.31 -10.41 4.02
N LYS A 62 13.16 -10.81 4.59
CA LYS A 62 12.24 -9.86 5.22
C LYS A 62 12.89 -9.11 6.38
N TYR A 63 13.65 -9.82 7.22
CA TYR A 63 14.40 -9.24 8.33
C TYR A 63 15.43 -8.21 7.86
N THR A 64 16.27 -8.55 6.87
CA THR A 64 17.32 -7.63 6.40
C THR A 64 16.74 -6.39 5.73
N LEU A 65 15.60 -6.49 5.02
CA LEU A 65 14.89 -5.34 4.47
C LEU A 65 14.27 -4.43 5.54
N ASP A 66 13.81 -5.02 6.66
CA ASP A 66 13.19 -4.28 7.75
C ASP A 66 14.22 -3.60 8.68
N GLN A 67 15.35 -4.26 8.92
CA GLN A 67 16.41 -3.79 9.82
C GLN A 67 17.58 -3.10 9.10
N PHE A 68 17.46 -2.85 7.79
CA PHE A 68 18.54 -2.20 7.04
C PHE A 68 18.90 -0.83 7.64
N PRO A 69 20.19 -0.53 7.87
CA PRO A 69 20.61 0.77 8.40
C PRO A 69 20.15 1.92 7.50
N LEU A 70 19.61 2.98 8.11
CA LEU A 70 19.12 4.17 7.39
C LEU A 70 17.99 3.88 6.39
N ARG A 71 17.26 2.76 6.55
CA ARG A 71 16.11 2.36 5.71
C ARG A 71 15.15 3.52 5.43
N ASP A 72 14.71 4.23 6.46
CA ASP A 72 13.74 5.33 6.32
C ASP A 72 14.34 6.50 5.51
N SER A 73 15.62 6.80 5.70
CA SER A 73 16.34 7.81 4.93
C SER A 73 16.48 7.43 3.46
N PHE A 74 16.81 6.17 3.16
CA PHE A 74 16.84 5.68 1.78
C PHE A 74 15.47 5.73 1.11
N ARG A 75 14.40 5.41 1.86
CA ARG A 75 13.03 5.54 1.37
C ARG A 75 12.66 6.98 1.09
N ALA A 76 13.00 7.90 1.98
CA ALA A 76 12.78 9.34 1.78
C ALA A 76 13.56 9.86 0.56
N LEU A 77 14.82 9.46 0.42
CA LEU A 77 15.65 9.83 -0.74
C LEU A 77 15.08 9.28 -2.05
N LYS A 78 14.65 8.01 -2.05
CA LYS A 78 13.97 7.41 -3.21
C LYS A 78 12.72 8.20 -3.56
N ALA A 79 11.88 8.52 -2.58
CA ALA A 79 10.64 9.27 -2.80
C ALA A 79 10.90 10.67 -3.37
N PHE A 80 11.86 11.41 -2.80
CA PHE A 80 12.30 12.71 -3.32
C PHE A 80 12.83 12.61 -4.75
N PHE A 81 13.71 11.65 -5.02
CA PHE A 81 14.28 11.49 -6.36
C PHE A 81 13.20 11.11 -7.39
N SER A 82 12.32 10.17 -7.05
CA SER A 82 11.19 9.78 -7.89
C SER A 82 10.22 10.93 -8.16
N GLY A 83 9.78 11.64 -7.12
CA GLY A 83 8.77 12.69 -7.23
C GLY A 83 9.34 14.00 -7.78
N ASP A 84 10.37 14.54 -7.14
CA ASP A 84 10.85 15.90 -7.42
C ASP A 84 11.82 15.96 -8.60
N ILE A 85 12.64 14.93 -8.80
CA ILE A 85 13.63 14.89 -9.88
C ILE A 85 13.06 14.22 -11.13
N LEU A 86 12.56 12.99 -10.99
CA LEU A 86 12.02 12.23 -12.13
C LEU A 86 10.59 12.61 -12.49
N ARG A 87 9.90 13.41 -11.66
CA ARG A 87 8.49 13.81 -11.86
C ARG A 87 7.56 12.61 -12.06
N GLN A 88 7.82 11.53 -11.34
CA GLN A 88 6.89 10.41 -11.27
C GLN A 88 5.60 10.91 -10.62
N LEU A 89 4.49 10.77 -11.34
CA LEU A 89 3.18 11.27 -10.91
C LEU A 89 2.61 10.41 -9.76
N ASP A 90 3.03 9.15 -9.66
CA ASP A 90 2.71 8.25 -8.57
C ASP A 90 3.97 7.52 -8.06
N ASN A 91 3.90 7.00 -6.83
CA ASN A 91 4.90 6.11 -6.26
C ASN A 91 4.18 4.90 -5.65
N ASN A 92 4.28 3.76 -6.34
CA ASN A 92 3.58 2.52 -5.97
C ASN A 92 2.04 2.69 -5.90
N GLY A 93 1.44 3.41 -6.86
CA GLY A 93 -0.02 3.61 -6.89
C GLY A 93 -0.52 4.60 -5.84
N VAL A 94 0.34 5.44 -5.27
CA VAL A 94 -0.04 6.57 -4.41
C VAL A 94 0.48 7.86 -5.02
N TYR A 95 -0.37 8.87 -5.13
CA TYR A 95 -0.03 10.17 -5.68
C TYR A 95 -0.36 11.30 -4.70
N ALA A 96 0.30 12.45 -4.90
CA ALA A 96 0.10 13.65 -4.08
C ALA A 96 -0.63 14.72 -4.90
N ALA A 97 -1.82 15.13 -4.45
CA ALA A 97 -2.64 16.14 -5.12
C ALA A 97 -3.47 16.91 -4.08
N GLY A 98 -3.67 18.21 -4.29
CA GLY A 98 -4.50 19.04 -3.41
C GLY A 98 -4.11 18.99 -1.91
N GLY A 99 -2.83 18.79 -1.60
CA GLY A 99 -2.35 18.64 -0.22
C GLY A 99 -2.68 17.29 0.46
N HIS A 100 -3.11 16.31 -0.32
CA HIS A 100 -3.47 14.95 0.12
C HIS A 100 -2.64 13.89 -0.61
N LEU A 101 -2.45 12.75 0.05
CA LEU A 101 -2.04 11.50 -0.58
C LEU A 101 -3.27 10.67 -0.91
N ALA A 102 -3.41 10.26 -2.17
CA ALA A 102 -4.50 9.44 -2.66
C ALA A 102 -3.96 8.17 -3.32
N LYS A 103 -4.69 7.08 -3.18
CA LYS A 103 -4.39 5.83 -3.90
C LYS A 103 -4.97 5.95 -5.32
N LEU A 104 -4.18 5.59 -6.31
CA LEU A 104 -4.60 5.54 -7.71
C LEU A 104 -5.24 4.18 -7.98
N ASP A 105 -6.53 4.06 -7.70
CA ASP A 105 -7.32 2.90 -8.08
C ASP A 105 -8.07 3.20 -9.40
N TYR A 106 -7.64 2.54 -10.48
CA TYR A 106 -8.21 2.63 -11.82
C TYR A 106 -7.67 1.47 -12.69
N PRO A 107 -8.44 0.96 -13.67
CA PRO A 107 -9.87 1.18 -13.91
C PRO A 107 -10.74 0.30 -12.99
N VAL A 108 -12.07 0.45 -13.09
CA VAL A 108 -12.99 -0.52 -12.49
C VAL A 108 -12.75 -1.90 -13.08
N ASN A 109 -12.51 -2.88 -12.22
CA ASN A 109 -12.53 -4.29 -12.62
C ASN A 109 -13.91 -4.87 -12.35
N THR A 110 -14.78 -4.83 -13.36
CA THR A 110 -16.19 -5.25 -13.24
C THR A 110 -16.36 -6.71 -12.86
N ASP A 111 -15.41 -7.59 -13.24
CA ASP A 111 -15.44 -9.00 -12.85
C ASP A 111 -15.18 -9.18 -11.35
N LEU A 112 -14.22 -8.45 -10.79
CA LEU A 112 -13.98 -8.45 -9.34
C LEU A 112 -15.15 -7.83 -8.57
N VAL A 113 -15.77 -6.77 -9.10
CA VAL A 113 -16.95 -6.15 -8.48
C VAL A 113 -18.13 -7.10 -8.48
N ARG A 114 -18.41 -7.77 -9.61
CA ARG A 114 -19.44 -8.81 -9.70
C ARG A 114 -19.17 -9.95 -8.73
N HIS A 115 -17.93 -10.41 -8.67
CA HIS A 115 -17.54 -11.46 -7.73
C HIS A 115 -17.74 -11.02 -6.27
N ALA A 116 -17.40 -9.78 -5.93
CA ALA A 116 -17.66 -9.24 -4.59
C ALA A 116 -19.17 -9.25 -4.26
N ALA A 117 -20.01 -8.79 -5.20
CA ALA A 117 -21.46 -8.84 -5.05
C ALA A 117 -21.98 -10.27 -4.86
N GLU A 118 -21.51 -11.24 -5.65
CA GLU A 118 -21.86 -12.67 -5.48
C GLU A 118 -21.50 -13.20 -4.09
N ARG A 119 -20.34 -12.78 -3.54
CA ARG A 119 -19.94 -13.16 -2.18
C ARG A 119 -20.86 -12.54 -1.13
N PHE A 120 -21.29 -11.29 -1.30
CA PHE A 120 -22.28 -10.67 -0.41
C PHE A 120 -23.65 -11.35 -0.52
N SER A 121 -24.10 -11.70 -1.72
CA SER A 121 -25.33 -12.47 -1.93
C SER A 121 -25.27 -13.83 -1.22
N ALA A 122 -24.14 -14.54 -1.31
CA ALA A 122 -23.98 -15.81 -0.60
C ALA A 122 -24.08 -15.66 0.93
N VAL A 123 -23.54 -14.58 1.49
CA VAL A 123 -23.67 -14.25 2.92
C VAL A 123 -25.13 -13.93 3.27
N TYR A 124 -25.81 -13.15 2.44
CA TYR A 124 -27.23 -12.83 2.62
C TYR A 124 -28.10 -14.09 2.63
N GLU A 125 -27.98 -14.94 1.61
CA GLU A 125 -28.77 -16.17 1.49
C GLU A 125 -28.54 -17.14 2.66
N THR A 126 -27.30 -17.24 3.13
CA THR A 126 -26.94 -18.17 4.21
C THR A 126 -27.48 -17.71 5.57
N TYR A 127 -27.46 -16.41 5.85
CA TYR A 127 -27.65 -15.91 7.22
C TYR A 127 -28.85 -14.97 7.40
N PHE A 128 -29.32 -14.30 6.34
CA PHE A 128 -30.25 -13.17 6.45
C PHE A 128 -31.59 -13.38 5.73
N ALA A 129 -31.62 -14.17 4.65
CA ALA A 129 -32.84 -14.40 3.86
C ALA A 129 -34.02 -14.96 4.67
N GLY A 130 -33.75 -15.84 5.64
CA GLY A 130 -34.78 -16.49 6.47
C GLY A 130 -35.26 -15.70 7.70
N VAL A 131 -34.60 -14.59 8.04
CA VAL A 131 -34.86 -13.83 9.29
C VAL A 131 -35.52 -12.47 9.06
N GLY A 132 -35.73 -12.09 7.79
CA GLY A 132 -36.38 -10.82 7.44
C GLY A 132 -35.56 -9.58 7.85
N ALA A 133 -34.23 -9.67 7.78
CA ALA A 133 -33.36 -8.55 8.11
C ALA A 133 -33.39 -7.48 7.01
N ASN A 134 -33.49 -6.21 7.42
CA ASN A 134 -33.24 -5.09 6.51
C ASN A 134 -31.73 -4.95 6.28
N VAL A 135 -31.30 -5.07 5.03
CA VAL A 135 -29.89 -4.99 4.65
C VAL A 135 -29.64 -3.68 3.91
N TYR A 136 -28.58 -2.98 4.33
CA TYR A 136 -28.15 -1.73 3.73
C TYR A 136 -26.69 -1.85 3.33
N TYR A 137 -26.30 -1.17 2.25
CA TYR A 137 -24.90 -1.06 1.85
C TYR A 137 -24.62 0.32 1.27
N SER A 138 -23.35 0.69 1.27
CA SER A 138 -22.90 1.93 0.63
C SER A 138 -21.55 1.70 -0.02
N VAL A 139 -21.31 2.43 -1.11
CA VAL A 139 -19.99 2.56 -1.73
C VAL A 139 -19.44 3.90 -1.27
N VAL A 140 -18.35 3.85 -0.52
CA VAL A 140 -17.69 5.04 0.00
C VAL A 140 -16.78 5.60 -1.10
N PRO A 141 -16.95 6.87 -1.57
CA PRO A 141 -15.98 7.50 -2.45
C PRO A 141 -14.61 7.49 -1.78
N ASP A 142 -13.58 7.05 -2.48
CA ASP A 142 -12.22 7.25 -2.03
C ASP A 142 -11.75 8.67 -2.41
N LYS A 143 -10.53 9.03 -2.04
CA LYS A 143 -9.98 10.34 -2.43
C LYS A 143 -9.81 10.51 -3.93
N ASN A 144 -9.70 9.41 -4.67
CA ASN A 144 -9.50 9.46 -6.12
C ASN A 144 -10.73 10.07 -6.80
N TYR A 145 -11.94 9.86 -6.25
CA TYR A 145 -13.18 10.50 -6.72
C TYR A 145 -13.07 12.03 -6.76
N PHE A 146 -12.48 12.62 -5.72
CA PHE A 146 -12.35 14.08 -5.62
C PHE A 146 -11.10 14.64 -6.30
N LEU A 147 -10.03 13.85 -6.46
CA LEU A 147 -8.71 14.37 -6.86
C LEU A 147 -8.28 14.01 -8.28
N ALA A 148 -8.67 12.86 -8.83
CA ALA A 148 -7.96 12.32 -9.98
C ALA A 148 -8.10 13.21 -11.21
N GLU A 149 -9.35 13.43 -11.65
CA GLU A 149 -9.65 14.11 -12.91
C GLU A 149 -9.11 15.55 -12.91
N GLN A 150 -9.40 16.32 -11.86
CA GLN A 150 -8.95 17.71 -11.73
C GLN A 150 -7.43 17.88 -11.62
N ASN A 151 -6.68 16.81 -11.28
CA ASN A 151 -5.22 16.83 -11.22
C ASN A 151 -4.56 16.03 -12.37
N GLY A 152 -5.31 15.62 -13.39
CA GLY A 152 -4.78 14.94 -14.57
C GLY A 152 -4.38 13.47 -14.34
N TYR A 153 -4.91 12.84 -13.29
CA TYR A 153 -4.75 11.41 -13.04
C TYR A 153 -5.91 10.62 -13.63
N PRO A 154 -5.72 9.33 -13.96
CA PRO A 154 -6.80 8.44 -14.36
C PRO A 154 -7.91 8.36 -13.29
N ALA A 155 -9.11 8.80 -13.65
CA ALA A 155 -10.29 8.74 -12.79
C ALA A 155 -11.07 7.43 -12.99
N MET A 156 -11.47 6.81 -11.88
CA MET A 156 -12.34 5.63 -11.91
C MET A 156 -13.75 5.99 -12.37
N ASP A 157 -14.39 5.08 -13.11
CA ASP A 157 -15.81 5.17 -13.43
C ASP A 157 -16.64 4.70 -12.22
N TYR A 158 -16.93 5.62 -11.30
CA TYR A 158 -17.68 5.30 -10.08
C TYR A 158 -19.14 4.92 -10.36
N GLU A 159 -19.73 5.44 -11.44
CA GLU A 159 -21.07 5.07 -11.86
C GLU A 159 -21.11 3.59 -12.22
N LEU A 160 -20.19 3.12 -13.08
CA LEU A 160 -20.05 1.70 -13.43
C LEU A 160 -19.80 0.82 -12.20
N LEU A 161 -18.97 1.27 -11.24
CA LEU A 161 -18.75 0.56 -9.98
C LEU A 161 -20.06 0.39 -9.19
N THR A 162 -20.78 1.50 -8.97
CA THR A 162 -22.03 1.49 -8.18
C THR A 162 -23.15 0.72 -8.88
N ASP A 163 -23.28 0.83 -10.20
CA ASP A 163 -24.30 0.13 -10.96
C ASP A 163 -24.03 -1.38 -11.01
N THR A 164 -22.76 -1.79 -11.17
CA THR A 164 -22.38 -3.20 -11.11
C THR A 164 -22.68 -3.80 -9.73
N MET A 165 -22.38 -3.07 -8.65
CA MET A 165 -22.72 -3.49 -7.29
C MET A 165 -24.23 -3.57 -7.08
N ARG A 166 -24.98 -2.56 -7.52
CA ARG A 166 -26.44 -2.48 -7.38
C ARG A 166 -27.15 -3.60 -8.12
N ALA A 167 -26.68 -3.95 -9.32
CA ALA A 167 -27.21 -5.08 -10.06
C ALA A 167 -26.99 -6.43 -9.35
N GLY A 168 -25.88 -6.59 -8.62
CA GLY A 168 -25.54 -7.82 -7.90
C GLY A 168 -26.11 -7.91 -6.47
N MET A 169 -26.48 -6.78 -5.86
CA MET A 169 -26.95 -6.69 -4.46
C MET A 169 -28.41 -6.23 -4.35
N THR A 170 -29.31 -6.83 -5.13
CA THR A 170 -30.74 -6.48 -5.17
C THR A 170 -31.49 -6.72 -3.85
N PHE A 171 -30.90 -7.49 -2.93
CA PHE A 171 -31.43 -7.77 -1.59
C PHE A 171 -31.14 -6.65 -0.57
N ALA A 172 -30.32 -5.66 -0.92
CA ALA A 172 -29.88 -4.60 -0.01
C ALA A 172 -30.25 -3.21 -0.54
N GLU A 173 -30.62 -2.31 0.36
CA GLU A 173 -30.86 -0.90 0.06
C GLU A 173 -29.52 -0.15 -0.06
N TYR A 174 -29.33 0.55 -1.18
CA TYR A 174 -28.13 1.35 -1.41
C TYR A 174 -28.27 2.73 -0.77
N ILE A 175 -27.31 3.07 0.10
CA ILE A 175 -27.17 4.41 0.68
C ILE A 175 -26.08 5.14 -0.10
N ASP A 176 -26.48 6.18 -0.82
CA ASP A 176 -25.53 7.04 -1.55
C ASP A 176 -24.84 8.01 -0.59
N LEU A 177 -23.50 8.03 -0.63
CA LEU A 177 -22.66 8.91 0.18
C LEU A 177 -21.83 9.90 -0.66
N PHE A 178 -21.91 9.85 -1.99
CA PHE A 178 -21.07 10.67 -2.88
C PHE A 178 -21.35 12.16 -2.70
N ASP A 179 -22.61 12.55 -2.52
CA ASP A 179 -23.01 13.94 -2.25
C ASP A 179 -22.87 14.35 -0.77
N THR A 180 -22.60 13.40 0.12
CA THR A 180 -22.47 13.65 1.57
C THR A 180 -21.02 13.89 1.98
N LEU A 181 -20.08 13.31 1.25
CA LEU A 181 -18.65 13.36 1.55
C LEU A 181 -17.93 14.38 0.68
N SER A 182 -16.93 15.02 1.27
CA SER A 182 -16.04 15.95 0.59
C SER A 182 -14.59 15.67 0.94
N LEU A 183 -13.65 16.12 0.09
CA LEU A 183 -12.22 15.85 0.28
C LEU A 183 -11.69 16.30 1.64
N ASP A 184 -12.18 17.42 2.18
CA ASP A 184 -11.75 17.90 3.50
C ASP A 184 -12.13 16.94 4.62
N MET A 185 -13.14 16.08 4.45
CA MET A 185 -13.48 15.04 5.41
C MET A 185 -12.46 13.89 5.43
N TYR A 186 -11.35 13.93 4.66
CA TYR A 186 -10.32 12.90 4.66
C TYR A 186 -9.03 13.34 5.34
N TYR A 187 -8.27 12.39 5.89
CA TYR A 187 -6.93 12.68 6.41
C TYR A 187 -6.00 13.08 5.26
N ARG A 188 -5.00 13.94 5.50
CA ARG A 188 -4.08 14.35 4.43
C ARG A 188 -3.23 13.19 3.90
N THR A 189 -2.58 12.46 4.80
CA THR A 189 -1.58 11.43 4.44
C THR A 189 -2.07 9.99 4.56
N ASP A 190 -3.35 9.79 4.89
CA ASP A 190 -3.97 8.47 5.10
C ASP A 190 -5.19 8.36 4.19
N THR A 191 -5.46 7.18 3.62
CA THR A 191 -6.54 6.96 2.65
C THR A 191 -7.93 7.10 3.25
N HIS A 192 -8.07 6.98 4.57
CA HIS A 192 -9.38 6.96 5.24
C HIS A 192 -9.97 8.36 5.43
N TRP A 193 -11.30 8.42 5.56
CA TRP A 193 -12.00 9.59 6.06
C TRP A 193 -11.64 9.88 7.53
N ARG A 194 -11.91 11.10 7.98
CA ARG A 194 -11.78 11.54 9.36
C ARG A 194 -13.07 11.22 10.11
N GLN A 195 -12.93 11.02 11.43
CA GLN A 195 -14.06 10.87 12.33
C GLN A 195 -14.62 12.24 12.74
#